data_AF-A0A8X6LB05-F1
#
_entry.id   AF-A0A8X6LB05-F1
#
_cell.length_a   1.000
_cell.length_b   1.000
_cell.length_c   1.000
_cell.angle_alpha   90.00
_cell.angle_beta   90.00
_cell.angle_gamma   90.00
#
_symmetry.space_group_name_H-M   'P 1'
#
loop_
_entity.id
_entity.type
_entity.pdbx_description
1 polymer ?
#
loop_
_entity_poly.entity_id
_entity_poly.type
_entity_poly.pdbx_seq_one_letter_code
_entity_poly.pdbx_strand_id
1 'polypeptide(L)'
;MGLFRFFLIYTGADTVPVEDKQLYGLGGAVAKHLVGTIPTEKLTHLFTNRYFAGLAILDYLVSRNVYLTGTEMTNRTNGVAESFPKHTCVERGS
;
A
#
# COMPACT_ATOMS: atom_id res chain seq x y z
N MET A 1 5.76 9.81 -20.35
CA MET A 1 7.11 9.97 -19.78
C MET A 1 7.03 9.64 -18.30
N GLY A 2 7.81 8.68 -17.82
CA GLY A 2 7.88 8.32 -16.40
C GLY A 2 9.18 8.82 -15.78
N LEU A 3 9.11 9.38 -14.57
CA LEU A 3 10.27 9.81 -13.80
C LEU A 3 10.54 8.80 -12.68
N PHE A 4 11.74 8.25 -12.63
CA PHE A 4 12.20 7.45 -11.51
C PHE A 4 12.83 8.36 -10.46
N ARG A 5 12.33 8.29 -9.22
CA ARG A 5 12.75 9.21 -8.16
C ARG A 5 13.56 8.54 -7.06
N PHE A 6 13.10 7.39 -6.57
CA PHE A 6 13.72 6.68 -5.44
C PHE A 6 13.64 5.17 -5.61
N PHE A 7 14.59 4.46 -5.01
CA PHE A 7 14.59 3.01 -4.92
C PHE A 7 15.19 2.52 -3.62
N LEU A 8 14.88 1.27 -3.31
CA LEU A 8 15.43 0.52 -2.21
C LEU A 8 15.90 -0.83 -2.76
N ILE A 9 17.15 -1.19 -2.50
CA ILE A 9 17.69 -2.49 -2.89
C ILE A 9 17.37 -3.48 -1.77
N TYR A 10 16.76 -4.61 -2.13
CA TYR A 10 16.52 -5.69 -1.18
C TYR A 10 17.83 -6.41 -0.84
N THR A 11 18.23 -6.37 0.43
CA THR A 11 19.45 -6.98 0.97
C THR A 11 19.17 -8.11 1.95
N GLY A 12 17.91 -8.53 2.09
CA GLY A 12 17.50 -9.57 3.04
C GLY A 12 16.85 -8.99 4.29
N ALA A 13 17.17 -9.56 5.46
CA ALA A 13 16.49 -9.25 6.72
C ALA A 13 16.56 -7.76 7.10
N ASP A 14 17.69 -7.12 6.81
CA ASP A 14 18.02 -5.75 7.21
C ASP A 14 17.67 -4.69 6.14
N THR A 15 16.89 -5.07 5.11
CA THR A 15 16.47 -4.14 4.03
C THR A 15 15.69 -2.94 4.57
N VAL A 16 14.93 -3.14 5.64
CA VAL A 16 14.08 -2.14 6.29
C VAL A 16 14.22 -2.27 7.81
N PRO A 17 13.96 -1.21 8.59
CA PRO A 17 13.95 -1.30 10.04
C PRO A 17 13.07 -2.44 10.54
N VAL A 18 13.56 -3.21 11.51
CA VAL A 18 12.86 -4.39 12.04
C VAL A 18 11.51 -4.01 12.64
N GLU A 19 11.44 -2.86 13.32
CA GLU A 19 10.21 -2.28 13.88
C GLU A 19 9.14 -2.05 12.80
N ASP A 20 9.52 -1.49 11.66
CA ASP A 20 8.61 -1.23 10.55
C ASP A 20 8.14 -2.53 9.89
N LYS A 21 9.03 -3.52 9.79
CA LYS A 21 8.68 -4.84 9.28
C LYS A 21 7.70 -5.56 10.21
N GLN A 22 7.81 -5.39 11.53
CA GLN A 22 6.90 -5.97 12.50
C GLN A 22 5.51 -5.29 12.47
N LEU A 23 5.48 -3.97 12.33
CA LEU A 23 4.24 -3.19 12.30
C LEU A 23 3.48 -3.33 10.97
N TYR A 24 4.19 -3.23 9.85
CA TYR A 24 3.58 -3.07 8.52
C TYR A 24 3.82 -4.26 7.58
N GLY A 25 4.60 -5.26 8.01
CA GLY A 25 5.14 -6.28 7.11
C GLY A 25 6.20 -5.70 6.17
N LEU A 26 6.87 -6.57 5.41
CA LEU A 26 7.94 -6.15 4.49
C LEU A 26 7.42 -5.19 3.41
N GLY A 27 6.28 -5.50 2.77
CA GLY A 27 5.69 -4.64 1.74
C GLY A 27 5.33 -3.24 2.26
N GLY A 28 4.67 -3.17 3.41
CA GLY A 28 4.37 -1.88 4.04
C GLY A 28 5.64 -1.12 4.41
N ALA A 29 6.60 -1.75 5.09
CA ALA A 29 7.86 -1.10 5.47
C ALA A 29 8.61 -0.50 4.26
N VAL A 30 8.65 -1.20 3.12
CA VAL A 30 9.23 -0.68 1.88
C VAL A 30 8.44 0.53 1.37
N ALA A 31 7.11 0.46 1.35
CA ALA A 31 6.26 1.58 0.93
C ALA A 31 6.46 2.80 1.84
N LYS A 32 6.53 2.61 3.17
CA LYS A 32 6.83 3.67 4.14
C LYS A 32 8.15 4.36 3.82
N HIS A 33 9.20 3.57 3.56
CA HIS A 33 10.52 4.10 3.25
C HIS A 33 10.51 4.95 1.97
N LEU A 34 9.91 4.44 0.89
CA LEU A 34 9.84 5.16 -0.39
C LEU A 34 8.98 6.43 -0.29
N VAL A 35 7.84 6.37 0.40
CA VAL A 35 6.94 7.51 0.59
C VAL A 35 7.53 8.60 1.49
N GLY A 36 8.43 8.24 2.42
CA GLY A 36 9.08 9.20 3.31
C GLY A 36 9.83 10.34 2.59
N THR A 37 10.18 10.13 1.32
CA THR A 37 10.87 11.09 0.45
C THR A 37 9.94 12.00 -0.36
N ILE A 38 8.62 11.79 -0.26
CA ILE A 38 7.59 12.55 -0.97
C ILE A 38 7.15 13.73 -0.08
N PRO A 39 7.04 14.95 -0.63
CA PRO A 39 6.52 16.11 0.09
C PRO A 39 5.06 15.88 0.51
N THR A 40 4.71 16.25 1.75
CA THR A 40 3.38 15.98 2.34
C THR A 40 2.40 17.13 2.24
N GLU A 41 2.83 18.28 1.70
CA GLU A 41 2.01 19.48 1.60
C GLU A 41 0.88 19.32 0.56
N LYS A 42 1.03 18.36 -0.36
CA LYS A 42 0.05 18.03 -1.40
C LYS A 42 -0.41 16.60 -1.27
N LEU A 43 -1.71 16.39 -1.53
CA LEU A 43 -2.30 15.07 -1.61
C LEU A 43 -1.60 14.27 -2.72
N THR A 44 -1.09 13.09 -2.37
CA THR A 44 -0.43 12.19 -3.31
C THR A 44 -1.17 10.87 -3.41
N HIS A 45 -1.39 10.39 -4.64
CA HIS A 45 -1.96 9.06 -4.87
C HIS A 45 -0.85 8.05 -5.13
N LEU A 46 -0.77 7.02 -4.28
CA LEU A 46 0.17 5.92 -4.40
C LEU A 46 -0.56 4.71 -5.00
N PHE A 47 -0.12 4.28 -6.17
CA PHE A 47 -0.66 3.09 -6.85
C PHE A 47 0.27 1.90 -6.63
N THR A 48 -0.25 0.81 -6.06
CA THR A 48 0.57 -0.38 -5.76
C THR A 48 -0.10 -1.70 -6.15
N ASN A 49 0.72 -2.74 -6.27
CA ASN A 49 0.27 -4.12 -6.32
C ASN A 49 0.00 -4.65 -4.89
N ARG A 50 -0.77 -5.74 -4.77
CA ARG A 50 -1.13 -6.48 -3.54
C ARG A 50 -0.02 -6.80 -2.56
N TYR A 51 1.24 -6.77 -3.01
CA TYR A 51 2.36 -6.96 -2.12
C TYR A 51 2.54 -5.78 -1.14
N PHE A 52 2.30 -4.56 -1.61
CA PHE A 52 2.50 -3.31 -0.87
C PHE A 52 1.19 -2.68 -0.35
N ALA A 53 0.05 -3.33 -0.60
CA ALA A 53 -1.28 -2.77 -0.33
C ALA A 53 -1.76 -2.92 1.12
N GLY A 54 -0.92 -3.48 2.01
CA GLY A 54 -1.33 -3.98 3.33
C GLY A 54 -2.07 -2.96 4.18
N LEU A 55 -3.20 -3.37 4.77
CA LEU A 55 -4.08 -2.48 5.55
C LEU A 55 -3.37 -1.77 6.71
N ALA A 56 -2.37 -2.40 7.33
CA ALA A 56 -1.64 -1.86 8.48
C ALA A 56 -0.89 -0.54 8.20
N ILE A 57 -0.56 -0.24 6.93
CA ILE A 57 0.15 0.99 6.58
C ILE A 57 -0.78 2.16 6.24
N LEU A 58 -2.09 1.91 6.09
CA LEU A 58 -3.02 2.93 5.61
C LEU A 58 -3.07 4.15 6.53
N ASP A 59 -3.12 3.95 7.85
CA ASP A 59 -3.16 5.04 8.82
C ASP A 59 -1.92 5.94 8.72
N TYR A 60 -0.74 5.33 8.56
CA TYR A 60 0.50 6.05 8.32
C TYR A 60 0.44 6.88 7.03
N LEU A 61 -0.02 6.29 5.92
CA LEU A 61 -0.11 7.01 4.64
C LEU A 61 -1.11 8.17 4.69
N VAL A 62 -2.28 7.97 5.31
CA VAL A 62 -3.29 9.01 5.47
C VAL A 62 -2.75 10.17 6.31
N SER A 63 -2.04 9.88 7.41
CA SER A 63 -1.37 10.92 8.23
C SER A 63 -0.33 11.74 7.46
N ARG A 64 0.16 11.21 6.32
CA ARG A 64 1.15 11.85 5.44
C ARG A 64 0.52 12.46 4.18
N ASN A 65 -0.81 12.55 4.12
CA ASN A 65 -1.55 13.04 2.95
C ASN A 65 -1.31 12.18 1.69
N VAL A 66 -1.15 10.87 1.88
CA VAL A 66 -0.92 9.89 0.81
C VAL A 66 -2.06 8.88 0.78
N TYR A 67 -2.74 8.78 -0.35
CA TYR A 67 -3.84 7.84 -0.55
C TYR A 67 -3.37 6.63 -1.34
N LEU A 68 -3.60 5.44 -0.79
CA LEU A 68 -3.22 4.18 -1.41
C LEU A 68 -4.35 3.67 -2.30
N THR A 69 -4.01 3.26 -3.52
CA THR A 69 -4.90 2.51 -4.39
C THR A 69 -4.16 1.27 -4.86
N GLY A 70 -4.71 0.10 -4.58
CA GLY A 70 -4.09 -1.16 -4.95
C GLY A 70 -5.08 -2.30 -4.86
N THR A 71 -4.62 -3.48 -5.23
CA THR A 71 -5.37 -4.72 -5.05
C THR A 71 -5.02 -5.33 -3.70
N GLU A 72 -5.97 -5.97 -3.03
CA GLU A 72 -5.72 -6.69 -1.79
C GLU A 72 -6.01 -8.18 -1.95
N MET A 73 -5.34 -9.02 -1.15
CA MET A 73 -5.66 -10.44 -1.11
C MET A 73 -6.84 -10.66 -0.17
N THR A 74 -7.85 -11.40 -0.65
CA THR A 74 -9.09 -11.67 0.08
C THR A 74 -8.84 -12.21 1.49
N ASN A 75 -7.83 -13.08 1.65
CA ASN A 75 -7.47 -13.68 2.94
C ASN A 75 -6.85 -12.70 3.96
N ARG A 76 -6.48 -11.47 3.56
CA ARG A 76 -5.91 -10.44 4.43
C ARG A 76 -6.94 -9.43 4.95
N THR A 77 -8.18 -9.55 4.48
CA THR A 77 -9.28 -8.63 4.85
C THR A 77 -10.15 -9.16 5.98
N ASN A 78 -9.75 -10.26 6.65
CA ASN A 78 -10.53 -10.91 7.72
C ASN A 78 -12.00 -11.17 7.32
N GLY A 79 -12.24 -11.54 6.06
CA GLY A 79 -13.59 -11.80 5.54
C GLY A 79 -14.39 -10.55 5.16
N VAL A 80 -13.90 -9.33 5.45
CA VAL A 80 -14.56 -8.09 5.02
C VAL A 80 -14.67 -8.03 3.50
N ALA A 81 -13.71 -8.60 2.76
CA ALA A 81 -13.80 -8.67 1.32
C ALA A 81 -15.04 -9.40 0.79
N GLU A 82 -15.60 -10.33 1.57
CA GLU A 82 -16.81 -11.09 1.20
C GLU A 82 -18.08 -10.25 1.31
N SER A 83 -18.04 -9.17 2.11
CA SER A 83 -19.13 -8.20 2.23
C SER A 83 -19.20 -7.21 1.07
N PHE A 84 -18.13 -7.10 0.26
CA PHE A 84 -18.16 -6.22 -0.90
C PHE A 84 -18.99 -6.84 -2.03
N PRO A 85 -19.73 -6.01 -2.80
CA PRO A 85 -20.45 -6.46 -3.97
C PRO A 85 -19.50 -7.16 -4.94
N LYS A 86 -19.75 -8.45 -5.22
CA LYS A 86 -18.99 -9.17 -6.24
C LYS A 86 -19.31 -8.56 -7.60
N HIS A 87 -18.31 -8.42 -8.47
CA HIS A 87 -18.47 -7.86 -9.83
C HIS A 87 -19.53 -8.57 -10.68
N THR A 88 -19.90 -9.81 -10.35
CA THR A 88 -20.98 -10.57 -10.98
C THR A 88 -22.38 -10.12 -10.58
N CYS A 89 -22.52 -9.25 -9.58
CA CYS A 89 -23.79 -8.75 -9.05
C CYS A 89 -24.06 -7.29 -9.40
N VAL A 90 -23.17 -6.65 -10.17
CA VAL A 90 -23.38 -5.29 -10.68
C VAL A 90 -23.90 -5.44 -12.10
N GLU A 91 -25.17 -5.07 -12.34
CA GLU A 91 -25.68 -4.94 -13.70
C GLU A 91 -24.76 -3.98 -14.46
N ARG A 92 -24.09 -4.49 -15.50
CA ARG A 92 -23.38 -3.61 -16.42
C ARG A 92 -24.46 -2.79 -17.10
N GLY A 93 -24.47 -1.49 -16.84
CA GLY A 93 -25.41 -0.55 -17.45
C GLY A 93 -25.50 -0.79 -18.96
N SER A 94 -26.74 -0.84 -19.43
CA SER A 94 -27.13 -1.01 -20.84
C SER A 94 -26.55 0.07 -21.74
#